data_AF-A0A953F312-F1
#
_entry.id   AF-A0A953F312-F1
#
_cell.length_a   1.000
_cell.length_b   1.000
_cell.length_c   1.000
_cell.angle_alpha   90.00
_cell.angle_beta   90.00
_cell.angle_gamma   90.00
#
_symmetry.space_group_name_H-M   'P 1'
#
loop_
_entity.id
_entity.type
_entity.pdbx_description
1 polymer ?
#
loop_
_entity_poly.entity_id
_entity_poly.type
_entity_poly.pdbx_seq_one_letter_code
_entity_poly.pdbx_strand_id
1 'polypeptide(L)'
;MRRKNKWVFLGIAALVIACVQSPEESTEKSDEKAKADSLANCEKPVFDEYKASELAALMRKMDADMRIYREHLLSGKFNNDTLSFDYSAIKTATPTDPTVRGDMFNGMADAFLNNVNSLKNDDQDPKEIFNVAVASCLSCHEQFCPGPMVRIKKLKI
;
A
#
# COMPACT_ATOMS: atom_id res chain seq x y z
N MET A 1 -28.96 5.41 -62.36
CA MET A 1 -28.86 4.21 -61.48
C MET A 1 -28.15 4.65 -60.20
N ARG A 2 -28.82 4.83 -59.04
CA ARG A 2 -29.28 3.82 -58.03
C ARG A 2 -28.14 2.91 -57.56
N ARG A 3 -27.87 2.66 -56.27
CA ARG A 3 -28.44 3.12 -54.98
C ARG A 3 -27.49 2.65 -53.86
N LYS A 4 -27.50 3.36 -52.72
CA LYS A 4 -26.72 3.12 -51.50
C LYS A 4 -27.13 1.81 -50.81
N ASN A 5 -26.17 1.03 -50.34
CA ASN A 5 -26.40 -0.19 -49.54
C ASN A 5 -26.76 0.17 -48.09
N LYS A 6 -28.01 -0.08 -47.72
CA LYS A 6 -28.47 -0.34 -46.35
C LYS A 6 -29.22 -1.67 -46.40
N TRP A 7 -28.71 -2.70 -45.72
CA TRP A 7 -29.46 -3.93 -45.50
C TRP A 7 -29.51 -4.18 -44.00
N VAL A 8 -30.65 -3.78 -43.45
CA VAL A 8 -31.21 -4.24 -42.18
C VAL A 8 -31.99 -5.52 -42.50
N PHE A 9 -31.65 -6.61 -41.82
CA PHE A 9 -32.49 -7.79 -41.58
C PHE A 9 -32.11 -8.20 -40.15
N LEU A 10 -32.84 -7.84 -39.09
CA LEU A 10 -34.18 -8.29 -38.69
C LEU A 10 -34.29 -9.83 -38.60
N GLY A 11 -34.23 -10.35 -37.37
CA GLY A 11 -35.15 -11.41 -36.97
C GLY A 11 -34.55 -12.68 -36.36
N ILE A 12 -34.73 -12.80 -35.03
CA ILE A 12 -35.36 -13.95 -34.32
C ILE A 12 -34.69 -15.33 -34.44
N ALA A 13 -34.20 -15.86 -33.31
CA ALA A 13 -34.77 -17.05 -32.66
C ALA A 13 -33.88 -17.51 -31.50
N ALA A 14 -34.39 -17.40 -30.28
CA ALA A 14 -33.94 -18.23 -29.17
C ALA A 14 -34.42 -19.67 -29.42
N LEU A 15 -33.50 -20.64 -29.41
CA LEU A 15 -33.84 -22.04 -29.27
C LEU A 15 -32.82 -22.72 -28.34
N VAL A 16 -33.30 -22.95 -27.11
CA VAL A 16 -32.83 -23.92 -26.13
C VAL A 16 -32.94 -25.36 -26.68
N ILE A 17 -32.31 -26.32 -25.99
CA ILE A 17 -32.37 -27.81 -26.13
C ILE A 17 -31.11 -28.35 -26.88
N ALA A 18 -30.30 -29.31 -26.41
CA ALA A 18 -30.37 -30.38 -25.39
C ALA A 18 -28.94 -30.65 -24.85
N CYS A 19 -28.71 -30.88 -23.56
CA CYS A 19 -28.79 -32.19 -22.88
C CYS A 19 -28.00 -33.32 -23.58
N VAL A 20 -26.78 -33.56 -23.10
CA VAL A 20 -26.19 -34.91 -23.08
C VAL A 20 -26.44 -35.46 -21.68
N GLN A 21 -27.17 -36.57 -21.65
CA GLN A 21 -27.65 -37.24 -20.46
C GLN A 21 -27.44 -38.73 -20.67
N SER A 22 -26.67 -39.36 -19.78
CA SER A 22 -26.79 -40.77 -19.35
C SER A 22 -25.68 -41.10 -18.35
N PRO A 23 -25.89 -42.03 -17.39
CA PRO A 23 -26.81 -41.85 -16.25
C PRO A 23 -26.22 -42.41 -14.91
N GLU A 24 -27.06 -42.44 -13.87
CA GLU A 24 -27.04 -43.33 -12.68
C GLU A 24 -26.15 -42.86 -11.51
N GLU A 25 -26.68 -42.09 -10.56
CA GLU A 25 -27.45 -42.56 -9.39
C GLU A 25 -26.65 -43.50 -8.47
N SER A 26 -26.02 -42.90 -7.47
CA SER A 26 -26.06 -43.47 -6.13
C SER A 26 -26.21 -42.34 -5.12
N THR A 27 -27.25 -42.50 -4.34
CA THR A 27 -27.82 -41.66 -3.32
C THR A 27 -26.91 -41.49 -2.08
N GLU A 28 -27.32 -40.52 -1.25
CA GLU A 28 -27.00 -40.36 0.18
C GLU A 28 -25.68 -39.63 0.49
N LYS A 29 -25.67 -38.34 0.84
CA LYS A 29 -26.16 -37.73 2.10
C LYS A 29 -25.43 -38.20 3.36
N SER A 30 -24.17 -37.81 3.49
CA SER A 30 -23.53 -37.41 4.76
C SER A 30 -22.08 -37.08 4.46
N ASP A 31 -21.59 -35.96 5.01
CA ASP A 31 -20.17 -35.64 5.27
C ASP A 31 -19.91 -34.11 5.23
N GLU A 32 -20.92 -33.29 5.52
CA GLU A 32 -20.73 -31.87 5.90
C GLU A 32 -20.44 -31.69 7.41
N LYS A 33 -20.22 -32.78 8.15
CA LYS A 33 -20.06 -32.77 9.62
C LYS A 33 -18.67 -33.21 10.12
N ALA A 34 -17.63 -33.14 9.29
CA ALA A 34 -16.26 -33.48 9.70
C ALA A 34 -15.29 -32.28 9.78
N LYS A 35 -15.69 -31.06 9.35
CA LYS A 35 -14.83 -29.86 9.39
C LYS A 35 -15.26 -28.79 10.40
N ALA A 36 -16.46 -28.92 10.98
CA ALA A 36 -16.99 -27.96 11.95
C ALA A 36 -16.47 -28.18 13.39
N ASP A 37 -16.08 -29.40 13.76
CA ASP A 37 -15.63 -29.71 15.14
C ASP A 37 -14.19 -29.25 15.43
N SER A 38 -13.38 -28.93 14.41
CA SER A 38 -12.00 -28.48 14.63
C SER A 38 -11.86 -27.00 14.99
N LEU A 39 -12.94 -26.20 14.94
CA LEU A 39 -12.94 -24.80 15.37
C LEU A 39 -13.35 -24.63 16.84
N ALA A 40 -13.92 -25.65 17.46
CA ALA A 40 -14.36 -25.61 18.86
C ALA A 40 -13.19 -25.63 19.87
N ASN A 41 -12.00 -26.06 19.44
CA ASN A 41 -10.80 -26.14 20.29
C ASN A 41 -9.68 -25.16 19.88
N CYS A 42 -9.99 -24.15 19.06
CA CYS A 42 -9.08 -23.04 18.84
C CYS A 42 -9.14 -22.11 20.06
N GLU A 43 -8.35 -22.43 21.09
CA GLU A 43 -8.06 -21.48 22.15
C GLU A 43 -7.47 -20.24 21.48
N LYS A 44 -8.18 -19.11 21.57
CA LYS A 44 -7.70 -17.86 20.99
C LYS A 44 -6.45 -17.47 21.78
N PRO A 45 -5.26 -17.43 21.17
CA PRO A 45 -4.10 -16.91 21.87
C PRO A 45 -4.43 -15.52 22.39
N VAL A 46 -4.30 -15.35 23.70
CA VAL A 46 -4.35 -14.03 24.34
C VAL A 46 -3.05 -13.35 23.95
N PHE A 47 -3.11 -12.52 22.92
CA PHE A 47 -1.99 -11.65 22.57
C PHE A 47 -2.01 -10.46 23.53
N ASP A 48 -0.88 -10.22 24.19
CA ASP A 48 -0.63 -8.93 24.83
C ASP A 48 -0.88 -7.83 23.80
N GLU A 49 -1.51 -6.74 24.24
CA GLU A 49 -1.85 -5.62 23.36
C GLU A 49 -0.61 -5.14 22.61
N TYR A 50 -0.61 -5.30 21.28
CA TYR A 50 0.55 -4.96 20.47
C TYR A 50 0.79 -3.45 20.49
N LYS A 51 1.80 -3.02 21.26
CA LYS A 51 2.27 -1.65 21.26
C LYS A 51 3.42 -1.52 20.25
N ALA A 52 3.21 -0.66 19.25
CA ALA A 52 4.28 -0.33 18.33
C ALA A 52 5.45 0.36 19.04
N SER A 53 6.68 0.08 18.59
CA SER A 53 7.86 0.83 19.02
C SER A 53 7.73 2.32 18.64
N GLU A 54 8.50 3.17 19.31
CA GLU A 54 8.55 4.60 19.04
C GLU A 54 8.92 4.87 17.57
N LEU A 55 9.93 4.17 17.05
CA LEU A 55 10.33 4.29 15.65
C LEU A 55 9.22 3.84 14.70
N ALA A 56 8.55 2.72 15.00
CA ALA A 56 7.45 2.24 14.18
C ALA A 56 6.27 3.23 14.17
N ALA A 57 6.01 3.90 15.28
CA ALA A 57 5.02 4.98 15.35
C ALA A 57 5.45 6.18 14.51
N LEU A 58 6.71 6.60 14.60
CA LEU A 58 7.27 7.68 13.79
C LEU A 58 7.19 7.38 12.29
N MET A 59 7.55 6.16 11.86
CA MET A 59 7.47 5.74 10.45
C MET A 59 6.04 5.80 9.91
N ARG A 60 5.04 5.45 10.73
CA ARG A 60 3.62 5.58 10.33
C ARG A 60 3.19 7.04 10.20
N LYS A 61 3.65 7.91 11.10
CA LYS A 61 3.44 9.36 10.98
C LYS A 61 4.07 9.89 9.70
N MET A 62 5.32 9.53 9.42
CA MET A 62 6.03 9.93 8.19
C MET A 62 5.30 9.47 6.91
N ASP A 63 4.82 8.23 6.84
CA ASP A 63 4.02 7.74 5.69
C ASP A 63 2.73 8.55 5.51
N ALA A 64 2.04 8.89 6.60
CA ALA A 64 0.83 9.70 6.56
C ALA A 64 1.11 11.14 6.10
N ASP A 65 2.11 11.79 6.69
CA ASP A 65 2.53 13.14 6.35
C ASP A 65 2.94 13.25 4.88
N MET A 66 3.70 12.27 4.36
CA MET A 66 4.12 12.26 2.95
C MET A 66 2.95 12.06 1.96
N ARG A 67 1.87 11.41 2.37
CA ARG A 67 0.64 11.34 1.55
C ARG A 67 -0.08 12.67 1.50
N ILE A 68 -0.20 13.34 2.64
CA ILE A 68 -0.77 14.69 2.70
C ILE A 68 0.05 15.61 1.80
N TYR A 69 1.38 15.58 1.95
CA TYR A 69 2.28 16.37 1.11
C TYR A 69 2.04 16.09 -0.40
N ARG A 70 1.98 14.82 -0.79
CA ARG A 70 1.67 14.40 -2.17
C ARG A 70 0.35 14.98 -2.68
N GLU A 71 -0.72 14.93 -1.89
CA GLU A 71 -2.04 15.45 -2.27
C GLU A 71 -2.00 16.96 -2.48
N HIS A 72 -1.27 17.69 -1.63
CA HIS A 72 -1.09 19.13 -1.79
C HIS A 72 -0.30 19.49 -3.05
N LEU A 73 0.77 18.75 -3.36
CA LEU A 73 1.52 18.93 -4.61
C LEU A 73 0.66 18.70 -5.86
N LEU A 74 -0.15 17.64 -5.85
CA LEU A 74 -0.99 17.29 -6.99
C LEU A 74 -2.18 18.23 -7.18
N SER A 75 -2.70 18.81 -6.09
CA SER A 75 -3.81 19.76 -6.13
C SER A 75 -3.38 21.21 -6.33
N GLY A 76 -2.08 21.50 -6.39
CA GLY A 76 -1.55 22.87 -6.46
C GLY A 76 -1.79 23.68 -5.19
N LYS A 77 -2.10 23.02 -4.06
CA LYS A 77 -2.33 23.63 -2.74
C LYS A 77 -1.09 23.52 -1.84
N PHE A 78 0.07 23.30 -2.44
CA PHE A 78 1.31 23.21 -1.71
C PHE A 78 1.72 24.59 -1.18
N ASN A 79 2.02 24.65 0.12
CA ASN A 79 2.52 25.85 0.78
C ASN A 79 3.48 25.43 1.91
N ASN A 80 4.71 25.94 1.84
CA ASN A 80 5.78 25.68 2.80
C ASN A 80 5.47 26.22 4.21
N ASP A 81 4.68 27.29 4.32
CA ASP A 81 4.34 27.90 5.60
C ASP A 81 3.33 27.07 6.41
N THR A 82 2.51 26.26 5.75
CA THR A 82 1.42 25.50 6.38
C THR A 82 1.73 24.01 6.50
N LEU A 83 2.64 23.48 5.69
CA LEU A 83 3.04 22.07 5.69
C LEU A 83 4.48 21.92 6.19
N SER A 84 4.66 21.99 7.51
CA SER A 84 5.94 21.66 8.15
C SER A 84 5.81 20.39 8.99
N PHE A 85 6.61 19.38 8.67
CA PHE A 85 6.73 18.15 9.45
C PHE A 85 8.12 18.06 10.08
N ASP A 86 8.17 17.59 11.32
CA ASP A 86 9.42 17.33 12.03
C ASP A 86 9.63 15.81 12.20
N TYR A 87 10.81 15.36 11.76
CA TYR A 87 11.26 13.97 11.82
C TYR A 87 12.58 13.81 12.57
N SER A 88 13.03 14.82 13.31
CA SER A 88 14.29 14.84 14.07
C SER A 88 14.46 13.65 15.01
N ALA A 89 13.36 13.10 15.52
CA ALA A 89 13.35 11.93 16.39
C ALA A 89 13.76 10.61 15.71
N ILE A 90 13.94 10.57 14.38
CA ILE A 90 14.23 9.33 13.65
C ILE A 90 15.47 8.58 14.15
N LYS A 91 16.49 9.31 14.64
CA LYS A 91 17.74 8.72 15.16
C LYS A 91 17.63 8.30 16.63
N THR A 92 16.70 8.87 17.37
CA THR A 92 16.57 8.66 18.82
C THR A 92 15.44 7.69 19.17
N ALA A 93 14.38 7.62 18.36
CA ALA A 93 13.20 6.78 18.59
C ALA A 93 13.53 5.28 18.65
N THR A 94 13.08 4.60 19.69
CA THR A 94 13.36 3.19 19.96
C THR A 94 12.78 2.27 18.86
N PRO A 95 13.62 1.45 18.18
CA PRO A 95 13.17 0.50 17.16
C PRO A 95 12.55 -0.75 17.79
N THR A 96 11.73 -1.47 17.03
CA THR A 96 11.24 -2.80 17.42
C THR A 96 12.40 -3.79 17.49
N ASP A 97 13.30 -3.74 16.49
CA ASP A 97 14.51 -4.53 16.45
C ASP A 97 15.72 -3.64 16.78
N PRO A 98 16.43 -3.87 17.90
CA PRO A 98 17.58 -3.06 18.29
C PRO A 98 18.75 -3.15 17.30
N THR A 99 18.84 -4.21 16.49
CA THR A 99 19.93 -4.40 15.51
C THR A 99 19.89 -3.41 14.35
N VAL A 100 18.77 -2.72 14.15
CA VAL A 100 18.62 -1.65 13.16
C VAL A 100 19.51 -0.45 13.49
N ARG A 101 19.94 -0.27 14.75
CA ARG A 101 20.78 0.86 15.15
C ARG A 101 22.21 0.70 14.63
N GLY A 102 22.79 1.81 14.17
CA GLY A 102 24.20 1.89 13.77
C GLY A 102 24.49 3.05 12.84
N ASP A 103 25.75 3.18 12.43
CA ASP A 103 26.22 4.29 11.59
C ASP A 103 25.50 4.34 10.23
N MET A 104 25.22 3.17 9.65
CA MET A 104 24.49 3.08 8.39
C MET A 104 23.07 3.63 8.51
N PHE A 105 22.34 3.26 9.58
CA PHE A 105 21.00 3.80 9.83
C PHE A 105 21.04 5.30 10.07
N ASN A 106 21.99 5.78 10.88
CA ASN A 106 22.15 7.21 11.15
C ASN A 106 22.46 8.01 9.88
N GLY A 107 23.36 7.52 9.03
CA GLY A 107 23.69 8.18 7.77
C GLY A 107 22.52 8.22 6.79
N MET A 108 21.74 7.15 6.70
CA MET A 108 20.51 7.13 5.88
C MET A 108 19.43 8.05 6.43
N ALA A 109 19.29 8.12 7.76
CA ALA A 109 18.39 9.05 8.43
C ALA A 109 18.79 10.50 8.16
N ASP A 110 20.08 10.83 8.25
CA ASP A 110 20.58 12.18 7.94
C ASP A 110 20.32 12.54 6.46
N ALA A 111 20.57 11.62 5.52
CA ALA A 111 20.26 11.82 4.11
C ALA A 111 18.76 12.08 3.87
N PHE A 112 17.88 11.30 4.54
CA PHE A 112 16.44 11.51 4.49
C PHE A 112 16.04 12.89 5.03
N LEU A 113 16.55 13.28 6.20
CA LEU A 113 16.24 14.58 6.81
C LEU A 113 16.68 15.74 5.92
N ASN A 114 17.85 15.64 5.29
CA ASN A 114 18.32 16.66 4.34
C ASN A 114 17.40 16.79 3.13
N ASN A 115 16.96 15.66 2.56
CA ASN A 115 16.06 15.66 1.41
C ASN A 115 14.67 16.19 1.74
N VAL A 116 14.14 15.85 2.93
CA VAL A 116 12.86 16.43 3.39
C VAL A 116 13.00 17.91 3.70
N ASN A 117 14.10 18.35 4.31
CA ASN A 117 14.30 19.78 4.58
C ASN A 117 14.39 20.59 3.29
N SER A 118 14.92 20.00 2.21
CA SER A 118 14.99 20.63 0.90
C SER A 118 13.61 20.90 0.27
N LEU A 119 12.55 20.26 0.76
CA LEU A 119 11.17 20.55 0.33
C LEU A 119 10.73 21.99 0.63
N LYS A 120 11.44 22.65 1.56
CA LYS A 120 11.21 24.05 1.92
C LYS A 120 11.89 25.06 0.98
N ASN A 121 12.69 24.58 0.03
CA ASN A 121 13.41 25.44 -0.90
C ASN A 121 12.51 25.80 -2.10
N ASP A 122 12.26 27.09 -2.30
CA ASP A 122 11.37 27.57 -3.37
C ASP A 122 12.04 27.64 -4.76
N ASP A 123 13.35 27.42 -4.84
CA ASP A 123 14.14 27.52 -6.08
C ASP A 123 14.10 26.24 -6.95
N GLN A 124 13.44 25.16 -6.50
CA GLN A 124 13.39 23.87 -7.19
C GLN A 124 11.95 23.39 -7.38
N ASP A 125 11.70 22.51 -8.36
CA ASP A 125 10.37 21.89 -8.50
C ASP A 125 10.08 21.02 -7.27
N PRO A 126 9.06 21.35 -6.45
CA PRO A 126 8.78 20.62 -5.23
C PRO A 126 8.37 19.16 -5.50
N LYS A 127 7.91 18.80 -6.70
CA LYS A 127 7.63 17.41 -7.09
C LYS A 127 8.91 16.60 -7.27
N GLU A 128 9.95 17.21 -7.85
CA GLU A 128 11.26 16.55 -8.00
C GLU A 128 11.88 16.29 -6.63
N ILE A 129 11.90 17.30 -5.76
CA ILE A 129 12.43 17.17 -4.40
C ILE A 129 11.62 16.16 -3.58
N PHE A 130 10.29 16.14 -3.74
CA PHE A 130 9.45 15.12 -3.13
C PHE A 130 9.81 13.71 -3.58
N ASN A 131 10.03 13.49 -4.87
CA ASN A 131 10.46 12.20 -5.39
C ASN A 131 11.85 11.79 -4.87
N VAL A 132 12.75 12.75 -4.65
CA VAL A 132 14.05 12.53 -3.98
C VAL A 132 13.85 12.09 -2.52
N ALA A 133 12.98 12.76 -1.77
CA ALA A 133 12.65 12.36 -0.40
C ALA A 133 12.03 10.95 -0.33
N VAL A 134 11.10 10.62 -1.24
CA VAL A 134 10.53 9.26 -1.36
C VAL A 134 11.60 8.22 -1.70
N ALA A 135 12.60 8.56 -2.52
CA ALA A 135 13.71 7.66 -2.83
C ALA A 135 14.57 7.36 -1.59
N SER A 136 14.76 8.31 -0.68
CA SER A 136 15.42 8.06 0.61
C SER A 136 14.63 7.10 1.49
N CYS A 137 13.29 7.23 1.52
CA CYS A 137 12.44 6.24 2.21
C CYS A 137 12.70 4.84 1.67
N LEU A 138 12.68 4.67 0.35
CA LEU A 138 12.92 3.37 -0.29
C LEU A 138 14.30 2.80 0.01
N SER A 139 15.33 3.64 -0.02
CA SER A 139 16.71 3.23 0.23
C SER A 139 16.89 2.70 1.66
N CYS A 140 16.32 3.38 2.66
CA CYS A 140 16.36 2.93 4.04
C CYS A 140 15.53 1.63 4.24
N HIS A 141 14.32 1.59 3.67
CA HIS A 141 13.44 0.43 3.81
C HIS A 141 13.96 -0.82 3.10
N GLU A 142 14.72 -0.69 2.03
CA GLU A 142 15.38 -1.82 1.38
C GLU A 142 16.38 -2.54 2.30
N GLN A 143 17.03 -1.80 3.21
CA GLN A 143 18.09 -2.33 4.06
C GLN A 143 17.56 -2.88 5.38
N PHE A 144 16.61 -2.18 6.02
CA PHE A 144 16.21 -2.50 7.39
C PHE A 144 14.81 -3.10 7.50
N CYS A 145 13.87 -2.62 6.69
CA CYS A 145 12.45 -2.88 6.88
C CYS A 145 11.71 -2.95 5.53
N PRO A 146 11.79 -4.03 4.75
CA PRO A 146 11.29 -4.06 3.36
C PRO A 146 9.76 -4.10 3.23
N GLY A 147 9.03 -4.38 4.32
CA GLY A 147 7.57 -4.55 4.31
C GLY A 147 6.74 -3.44 3.62
N PRO A 148 6.97 -2.14 3.87
CA PRO A 148 6.15 -1.07 3.30
C PRO A 148 6.60 -0.61 1.89
N MET A 149 7.64 -1.21 1.31
CA MET A 149 8.24 -0.76 0.04
C MET A 149 7.23 -0.59 -1.10
N VAL A 150 6.31 -1.54 -1.27
CA VAL A 150 5.28 -1.49 -2.34
C VAL A 150 4.41 -0.24 -2.20
N ARG A 151 4.08 0.16 -0.98
CA ARG A 151 3.24 1.33 -0.71
C ARG A 151 4.01 2.62 -0.85
N ILE A 152 5.25 2.67 -0.36
CA ILE A 152 6.13 3.84 -0.50
C ILE A 152 6.39 4.14 -1.99
N LYS A 153 6.57 3.11 -2.83
CA LYS A 153 6.72 3.29 -4.28
C LYS A 153 5.53 4.02 -4.92
N LYS A 154 4.33 3.86 -4.40
CA LYS A 154 3.11 4.54 -4.88
C LYS A 154 3.04 6.03 -4.50
N LEU A 155 3.91 6.49 -3.61
CA LEU A 155 3.98 7.90 -3.26
C LEU A 155 4.55 8.74 -4.40
N LYS A 156 5.44 8.18 -5.23
CA LYS A 156 6.05 8.90 -6.34
C LYS A 156 4.99 9.62 -7.20
N ILE A 157 5.37 10.81 -7.65
CA ILE A 157 4.57 11.70 -8.49
C ILE A 157 5.16 11.71 -9.89
#